data_AF-A0A951GHT2-F1
#
_entry.id   AF-A0A951GHT2-F1
#
_cell.length_a   1.000
_cell.length_b   1.000
_cell.length_c   1.000
_cell.angle_alpha   90.00
_cell.angle_beta   90.00
_cell.angle_gamma   90.00
#
_symmetry.space_group_name_H-M   'P 1'
#
loop_
_entity.id
_entity.type
_entity.pdbx_description
1 polymer ?
#
loop_
_entity_poly.entity_id
_entity_poly.type
_entity_poly.pdbx_seq_one_letter_code
_entity_poly.pdbx_strand_id
1 'polypeptide(L)'
;PRGRRLDQQRVRELAAMPGVRVLCGRFEGVDERVLEARAVEEISLGDFVLSGGEPAAIAIIDACVRLLPGVIGCAETLVDESFAEGLIEYPQYTRPALWQGRPVPEVLVSGHHGRICKWRRAEAERLTRERRPDLWERYEAMHENNRNDEVDR
;
A
#
# COMPACT_ATOMS: atom_id res chain seq x y z
N PRO A 1 -3.29 -18.39 6.86
CA PRO A 1 -2.52 -18.15 5.62
C PRO A 1 -3.19 -18.62 4.31
N ARG A 2 -4.28 -19.42 4.35
CA ARG A 2 -5.00 -19.91 3.16
C ARG A 2 -5.70 -18.82 2.33
N GLY A 3 -6.05 -17.71 2.97
CA GLY A 3 -6.85 -16.65 2.39
C GLY A 3 -6.17 -15.81 1.31
N ARG A 4 -6.95 -14.95 0.67
CA ARG A 4 -6.44 -13.95 -0.28
C ARG A 4 -5.42 -13.05 0.44
N ARG A 5 -4.28 -12.77 -0.20
CA ARG A 5 -3.31 -11.81 0.34
C ARG A 5 -3.95 -10.42 0.46
N LEU A 6 -3.78 -9.79 1.61
CA LEU A 6 -4.23 -8.42 1.85
C LEU A 6 -3.49 -7.46 0.92
N ASP A 7 -4.25 -6.59 0.24
CA ASP A 7 -3.74 -5.52 -0.60
C ASP A 7 -4.44 -4.20 -0.27
N GLN A 8 -3.89 -3.08 -0.75
CA GLN A 8 -4.41 -1.75 -0.44
C GLN A 8 -5.83 -1.53 -0.99
N GLN A 9 -6.20 -2.22 -2.07
CA GLN A 9 -7.56 -2.18 -2.58
C GLN A 9 -8.53 -2.81 -1.58
N ARG A 10 -8.24 -4.00 -1.07
CA ARG A 10 -9.09 -4.66 -0.07
C ARG A 10 -9.20 -3.86 1.21
N VAL A 11 -8.11 -3.19 1.64
CA VAL A 11 -8.14 -2.28 2.78
C VAL A 11 -9.14 -1.14 2.57
N ARG A 12 -9.15 -0.51 1.38
CA ARG A 12 -10.13 0.55 1.05
C ARG A 12 -11.56 0.02 1.06
N GLU A 13 -11.79 -1.17 0.51
CA GLU A 13 -13.10 -1.82 0.53
C GLU A 13 -13.58 -2.09 1.96
N LEU A 14 -12.72 -2.64 2.83
CA LEU A 14 -13.04 -2.90 4.22
C LEU A 14 -13.32 -1.62 5.01
N ALA A 15 -12.53 -0.56 4.79
CA ALA A 15 -12.72 0.74 5.45
C ALA A 15 -14.02 1.45 5.04
N ALA A 16 -14.54 1.16 3.84
CA ALA A 16 -15.82 1.69 3.35
C ALA A 16 -17.04 0.92 3.87
N MET A 17 -16.85 -0.26 4.49
CA MET A 17 -17.94 -1.04 5.06
C MET A 17 -18.43 -0.43 6.39
N PRO A 18 -19.69 -0.70 6.81
CA PRO A 18 -20.21 -0.23 8.10
C PRO A 18 -19.45 -0.75 9.33
N GLY A 19 -18.71 -1.85 9.16
CA GLY A 19 -17.89 -2.46 10.20
C GLY A 19 -17.36 -3.82 9.79
N VAL A 20 -16.35 -4.30 10.53
CA VAL A 20 -15.68 -5.59 10.29
C VAL A 20 -15.64 -6.39 11.59
N ARG A 21 -15.86 -7.71 11.50
CA ARG A 21 -15.65 -8.66 12.60
C ARG A 21 -14.48 -9.55 12.22
N VAL A 22 -13.45 -9.57 13.04
CA VAL A 22 -12.23 -10.35 12.77
C VAL A 22 -12.20 -11.58 13.70
N LEU A 23 -12.06 -12.76 13.10
CA LEU A 23 -11.88 -14.02 13.82
C LEU A 23 -10.39 -14.38 13.86
N CYS A 24 -9.79 -14.31 15.04
CA CYS A 24 -8.39 -14.68 15.23
C CYS A 24 -8.27 -16.17 15.55
N GLY A 25 -7.86 -16.97 14.55
CA GLY A 25 -7.52 -18.37 14.77
C GLY A 25 -6.26 -18.53 15.65
N ARG A 26 -6.21 -19.60 16.45
CA ARG A 26 -5.05 -20.04 17.22
C ARG A 26 -4.85 -21.55 17.04
N PHE A 27 -3.72 -22.06 17.51
CA PHE A 27 -3.36 -23.47 17.39
C PHE A 27 -3.37 -23.90 15.92
N GLU A 28 -4.04 -25.01 15.60
CA GLU A 28 -4.15 -25.54 14.23
C GLU A 28 -5.17 -24.80 13.36
N GLY A 29 -5.97 -23.90 13.93
CA GLY A 29 -6.93 -23.09 13.19
C GLY A 29 -8.35 -23.14 13.76
N VAL A 30 -9.32 -22.92 12.88
CA VAL A 30 -10.76 -22.91 13.19
C VAL A 30 -11.41 -24.08 12.45
N ASP A 31 -12.42 -24.69 13.06
CA ASP A 31 -13.21 -25.76 12.41
C ASP A 31 -13.80 -25.27 11.08
N GLU A 32 -13.55 -26.01 10.00
CA GLU A 32 -13.96 -25.64 8.64
C GLU A 32 -15.47 -25.38 8.55
N ARG A 33 -16.28 -26.15 9.27
CA ARG A 33 -17.75 -26.03 9.24
C ARG A 33 -18.23 -24.68 9.79
N VAL A 34 -17.46 -24.10 10.73
CA VAL A 34 -17.75 -22.75 11.25
C VAL A 34 -17.45 -21.69 10.19
N LEU A 35 -16.35 -21.87 9.45
CA LEU A 35 -15.98 -20.94 8.37
C LEU A 35 -17.01 -20.98 7.23
N GLU A 36 -17.39 -22.18 6.80
CA GLU A 36 -18.43 -22.39 5.78
C GLU A 36 -19.79 -21.84 6.21
N ALA A 37 -20.28 -22.20 7.40
CA ALA A 37 -21.60 -21.79 7.89
C ALA A 37 -21.73 -20.28 8.12
N ARG A 38 -20.61 -19.56 8.28
CA ARG A 38 -20.58 -18.11 8.47
C ARG A 38 -20.11 -17.36 7.22
N ALA A 39 -19.78 -18.07 6.14
CA ALA A 39 -19.19 -17.52 4.93
C ALA A 39 -18.03 -16.56 5.26
N VAL A 40 -17.10 -17.01 6.12
CA VAL A 40 -15.97 -16.20 6.56
C VAL A 40 -15.02 -15.98 5.39
N GLU A 41 -14.75 -14.72 5.08
CA GLU A 41 -13.65 -14.39 4.17
C GLU A 41 -12.31 -14.67 4.86
N GLU A 42 -11.48 -15.49 4.23
CA GLU A 42 -10.12 -15.73 4.67
C GLU A 42 -9.17 -14.70 4.04
N ILE A 43 -8.39 -14.00 4.89
CA ILE A 43 -7.35 -13.04 4.48
C ILE A 43 -6.00 -13.51 4.99
N SER A 44 -4.96 -13.43 4.16
CA SER A 44 -3.57 -13.70 4.50
C SER A 44 -2.75 -12.42 4.53
N LEU A 45 -1.86 -12.26 5.53
CA LEU A 45 -0.93 -11.13 5.58
C LEU A 45 0.29 -11.33 4.66
N GLY A 46 0.56 -12.58 4.27
CA GLY A 46 1.67 -12.95 3.41
C GLY A 46 2.04 -14.42 3.56
N ASP A 47 3.10 -14.84 2.87
CA ASP A 47 3.54 -16.24 2.81
C ASP A 47 4.47 -16.59 3.97
N PHE A 48 3.92 -16.49 5.18
CA PHE A 48 4.58 -16.86 6.42
C PHE A 48 3.53 -17.28 7.46
N VAL A 49 3.99 -17.91 8.54
CA VAL A 49 3.12 -18.40 9.61
C VAL A 49 3.31 -17.56 10.87
N LEU A 50 2.20 -17.19 11.49
CA LEU A 50 2.15 -16.52 12.80
C LEU A 50 1.62 -17.50 13.85
N SER A 51 1.90 -17.22 15.13
CA SER A 51 1.38 -18.03 16.25
C SER A 51 -0.14 -17.93 16.46
N GLY A 52 -0.77 -16.92 15.85
CA GLY A 52 -2.21 -16.67 15.91
C GLY A 52 -2.62 -15.56 14.95
N GLY A 53 -3.94 -15.33 14.85
CA GLY A 53 -4.52 -14.33 13.95
C GLY A 53 -4.44 -12.88 14.45
N GLU A 54 -4.04 -12.65 15.70
CA GLU A 54 -4.08 -11.32 16.32
C GLU A 54 -3.17 -10.28 15.63
N PRO A 55 -1.92 -10.58 15.24
CA PRO A 55 -1.11 -9.60 14.50
C PRO A 55 -1.71 -9.26 13.13
N ALA A 56 -2.33 -10.23 12.45
CA ALA A 56 -3.03 -9.98 11.20
C ALA A 56 -4.28 -9.09 11.42
N ALA A 57 -5.03 -9.33 12.49
CA ALA A 57 -6.16 -8.49 12.87
C ALA A 57 -5.74 -7.04 13.16
N ILE A 58 -4.65 -6.85 13.93
CA ILE A 58 -4.10 -5.52 14.22
C ILE A 58 -3.67 -4.82 12.92
N ALA A 59 -2.95 -5.52 12.03
CA ALA A 59 -2.51 -4.96 10.76
C ALA A 59 -3.69 -4.52 9.87
N ILE A 60 -4.75 -5.33 9.78
CA ILE A 60 -5.97 -4.98 9.03
C ILE A 60 -6.65 -3.76 9.66
N ILE A 61 -6.79 -3.74 10.98
CA ILE A 61 -7.44 -2.63 11.70
C ILE A 61 -6.65 -1.33 11.49
N ASP A 62 -5.32 -1.36 11.67
CA ASP A 62 -4.45 -0.19 11.46
C ASP A 62 -4.58 0.37 10.04
N ALA A 63 -4.48 -0.50 9.04
CA ALA A 63 -4.59 -0.14 7.64
C ALA A 63 -5.98 0.45 7.27
N CYS A 64 -7.06 -0.04 7.88
CA CYS A 64 -8.41 0.48 7.64
C CYS A 64 -8.68 1.79 8.39
N VAL A 65 -8.33 1.85 9.68
CA VAL A 65 -8.64 3.00 10.55
C VAL A 65 -8.00 4.27 10.03
N ARG A 66 -6.77 4.20 9.52
CA ARG A 66 -6.09 5.36 8.95
C ARG A 66 -6.81 5.99 7.74
N LEU A 67 -7.65 5.23 7.04
CA LEU A 67 -8.44 5.72 5.91
C LEU A 67 -9.77 6.37 6.33
N LEU A 68 -10.16 6.25 7.60
CA LEU A 68 -11.41 6.82 8.08
C LEU A 68 -11.33 8.36 8.15
N PRO A 69 -12.44 9.07 7.83
CA PRO A 69 -12.48 10.52 7.89
C PRO A 69 -12.09 11.06 9.27
N GLY A 70 -11.17 12.01 9.30
CA GLY A 70 -10.71 12.67 10.52
C GLY A 70 -9.59 11.95 11.28
N VAL A 71 -9.13 10.77 10.83
CA VAL A 71 -7.99 10.07 11.47
C VAL A 71 -6.66 10.63 10.98
N ILE A 72 -6.47 10.74 9.67
CA ILE A 72 -5.29 11.40 9.09
C ILE A 72 -5.59 12.89 8.89
N GLY A 73 -4.70 13.74 9.38
CA GLY A 73 -4.87 15.20 9.38
C GLY A 73 -4.81 15.86 7.99
N CYS A 74 -4.17 15.25 7.00
CA CYS A 74 -4.08 15.77 5.64
C CYS A 74 -4.45 14.68 4.63
N ALA A 75 -5.65 14.75 4.06
CA ALA A 75 -6.12 13.75 3.10
C ALA A 75 -5.28 13.71 1.81
N GLU A 76 -4.61 14.82 1.46
CA GLU A 76 -3.73 14.91 0.30
C GLU A 76 -2.52 13.97 0.42
N THR A 77 -2.07 13.63 1.64
CA THR A 77 -0.95 12.70 1.81
C THR A 77 -1.29 11.28 1.38
N LEU A 78 -2.57 10.90 1.41
CA LEU A 78 -3.02 9.57 0.97
C LEU A 78 -2.87 9.35 -0.55
N VAL A 79 -2.76 10.44 -1.31
CA VAL A 79 -2.63 10.40 -2.78
C VAL A 79 -1.19 10.10 -3.19
N ASP A 80 -0.21 10.61 -2.44
CA ASP A 80 1.22 10.45 -2.73
C ASP A 80 1.83 9.17 -2.13
N GLU A 81 1.03 8.39 -1.38
CA GLU A 81 1.48 7.19 -0.67
C GLU A 81 1.77 6.00 -1.58
N SER A 82 2.59 5.07 -1.05
CA SER A 82 2.88 3.82 -1.72
C SER A 82 1.58 3.08 -2.05
N PHE A 83 1.53 2.47 -3.24
CA PHE A 83 0.40 1.72 -3.77
C PHE A 83 -0.85 2.56 -4.10
N ALA A 84 -0.83 3.89 -3.95
CA ALA A 84 -1.90 4.76 -4.41
C ALA A 84 -2.05 4.70 -5.94
N GLU A 85 -0.94 4.80 -6.65
CA GLU A 85 -0.86 4.72 -8.12
C GLU A 85 -0.10 3.48 -8.61
N GLY A 86 -0.01 2.44 -7.78
CA GLY A 86 0.71 1.20 -8.12
C GLY A 86 2.25 1.28 -8.02
N LEU A 87 2.81 2.42 -7.64
CA LEU A 87 4.23 2.61 -7.36
C LEU A 87 4.53 2.62 -5.86
N ILE A 88 5.78 2.37 -5.48
CA ILE A 88 6.27 2.67 -4.12
C ILE A 88 6.75 4.12 -4.04
N GLU A 89 6.73 4.71 -2.85
CA GLU A 89 7.13 6.09 -2.62
C GLU A 89 8.59 6.37 -2.99
N TYR A 90 8.83 7.62 -3.37
CA TYR A 90 10.17 8.19 -3.50
C TYR A 90 10.87 8.28 -2.12
N PRO A 91 12.21 8.33 -2.08
CA PRO A 91 12.97 8.42 -0.85
C PRO A 91 12.75 9.78 -0.19
N GLN A 92 12.46 9.73 1.11
CA GLN A 92 12.19 10.91 1.93
C GLN A 92 13.50 11.46 2.52
N TYR A 93 13.62 12.78 2.54
CA TYR A 93 14.75 13.50 3.13
C TYR A 93 14.24 14.55 4.10
N THR A 94 14.94 14.69 5.22
CA THR A 94 14.66 15.71 6.23
C THR A 94 15.98 16.30 6.73
N ARG A 95 15.91 17.27 7.63
CA ARG A 95 17.10 17.86 8.26
C ARG A 95 17.91 16.79 9.01
N PRO A 96 19.24 16.91 9.08
CA PRO A 96 20.09 17.99 8.55
C PRO A 96 20.40 17.86 7.05
N ALA A 97 20.87 18.96 6.43
CA ALA A 97 21.18 19.00 4.99
C ALA A 97 22.34 18.07 4.56
N LEU A 98 23.25 17.76 5.48
CA LEU A 98 24.35 16.83 5.29
C LEU A 98 24.37 15.85 6.48
N TRP A 99 24.22 14.56 6.19
CA TRP A 99 24.28 13.51 7.20
C TRP A 99 25.34 12.49 6.81
N GLN A 100 26.39 12.33 7.63
CA GLN A 100 27.52 11.43 7.36
C GLN A 100 28.14 11.60 5.96
N GLY A 101 28.31 12.85 5.51
CA GLY A 101 28.84 13.15 4.18
C GLY A 101 27.85 12.90 3.02
N ARG A 102 26.59 12.59 3.31
CA ARG A 102 25.53 12.37 2.32
C ARG A 102 24.61 13.60 2.27
N PRO A 103 24.69 14.43 1.21
CA PRO A 103 23.83 15.61 1.09
C PRO A 103 22.41 15.22 0.69
N VAL A 104 21.45 16.06 1.05
CA VAL A 104 20.09 16.03 0.46
C VAL A 104 20.21 16.37 -1.04
N PRO A 105 19.50 15.67 -1.94
CA PRO A 105 19.50 16.00 -3.37
C PRO A 105 19.20 17.48 -3.64
N GLU A 106 20.02 18.14 -4.46
CA GLU A 106 19.91 19.59 -4.73
C GLU A 106 18.53 20.00 -5.24
N VAL A 107 17.88 19.13 -6.01
CA VAL A 107 16.52 19.36 -6.52
C VAL A 107 15.50 19.57 -5.40
N LEU A 108 15.66 18.88 -4.26
CA LEU A 108 14.74 18.98 -3.12
C LEU A 108 14.91 20.27 -2.32
N VAL A 109 16.08 20.91 -2.41
CA VAL A 109 16.37 22.19 -1.75
C VAL A 109 16.27 23.40 -2.71
N SER A 110 15.95 23.16 -3.99
CA SER A 110 15.88 24.20 -5.02
C SER A 110 14.67 25.14 -4.91
N GLY A 111 13.64 24.78 -4.14
CA GLY A 111 12.35 25.48 -4.09
C GLY A 111 11.49 25.34 -5.36
N HIS A 112 11.99 24.67 -6.41
CA HIS A 112 11.30 24.56 -7.68
C HIS A 112 10.32 23.37 -7.68
N HIS A 113 9.07 23.63 -7.33
CA HIS A 113 8.04 22.61 -7.10
C HIS A 113 7.86 21.66 -8.29
N GLY A 114 7.81 22.17 -9.52
CA GLY A 114 7.71 21.32 -10.72
C GLY A 114 8.90 20.38 -10.94
N ARG A 115 10.13 20.77 -10.56
CA ARG A 115 11.31 19.89 -10.65
C ARG A 115 11.28 18.84 -9.54
N ILE A 116 10.80 19.21 -8.36
CA ILE A 116 10.61 18.30 -7.23
C ILE A 116 9.59 17.22 -7.58
N CYS A 117 8.42 17.57 -8.12
CA CYS A 117 7.40 16.59 -8.51
C CYS A 117 7.92 15.62 -9.58
N LYS A 118 8.60 16.12 -10.62
CA LYS A 118 9.23 15.28 -11.65
C LYS A 118 10.27 14.33 -11.08
N TRP A 119 11.11 14.82 -10.17
CA TRP A 119 12.12 14.00 -9.51
C TRP A 119 11.49 12.92 -8.62
N ARG A 120 10.47 13.27 -7.83
CA ARG A 120 9.72 12.34 -6.99
C ARG A 120 9.12 11.21 -7.83
N ARG A 121 8.47 11.54 -8.94
CA ARG A 121 7.90 10.54 -9.85
C ARG A 121 8.96 9.61 -10.43
N ALA A 122 10.02 10.18 -11.00
CA ALA A 122 11.11 9.39 -11.60
C ALA A 122 11.76 8.44 -10.58
N GLU A 123 11.91 8.89 -9.33
CA GLU A 123 12.53 8.10 -8.28
C GLU A 123 11.59 7.01 -7.73
N ALA A 124 10.29 7.28 -7.62
CA ALA A 124 9.26 6.27 -7.32
C ALA A 124 9.23 5.16 -8.39
N GLU A 125 9.27 5.53 -9.67
CA GLU A 125 9.33 4.59 -10.79
C GLU A 125 10.62 3.76 -10.76
N ARG A 126 11.77 4.42 -10.58
CA ARG A 126 13.09 3.76 -10.47
C ARG A 126 13.09 2.73 -9.33
N LEU A 127 12.66 3.13 -8.14
CA LEU A 127 12.64 2.27 -6.96
C LEU A 127 11.64 1.11 -7.11
N THR A 128 10.46 1.36 -7.69
CA THR A 128 9.47 0.32 -7.94
C THR A 128 10.05 -0.74 -8.89
N ARG A 129 10.63 -0.31 -10.02
CA ARG A 129 11.27 -1.21 -10.99
C ARG A 129 12.40 -2.04 -10.38
N GLU A 130 13.21 -1.45 -9.51
CA GLU A 130 14.34 -2.14 -8.88
C GLU A 130 13.93 -3.10 -7.76
N ARG A 131 12.93 -2.73 -6.94
CA ARG A 131 12.63 -3.45 -5.69
C ARG A 131 11.36 -4.29 -5.74
N ARG A 132 10.42 -3.92 -6.61
CA ARG A 132 9.10 -4.54 -6.76
C ARG A 132 8.76 -4.67 -8.25
N PRO A 133 9.54 -5.49 -9.00
CA PRO A 133 9.28 -5.71 -10.43
C PRO A 133 7.86 -6.20 -10.70
N ASP A 134 7.27 -6.94 -9.75
CA ASP A 134 5.87 -7.38 -9.80
C ASP A 134 4.86 -6.21 -9.79
N LEU A 135 5.17 -5.11 -9.09
CA LEU A 135 4.36 -3.89 -9.13
C LEU A 135 4.63 -3.08 -10.39
N TRP A 136 5.89 -3.06 -10.84
CA TRP A 136 6.29 -2.37 -12.05
C TRP A 136 5.59 -2.92 -13.30
N GLU A 137 5.56 -4.24 -13.48
CA GLU A 137 4.86 -4.89 -14.58
C GLU A 137 3.35 -4.54 -14.61
N ARG A 138 2.70 -4.51 -13.44
CA ARG A 138 1.30 -4.11 -13.32
C ARG A 138 1.08 -2.64 -13.66
N TYR A 139 1.99 -1.78 -13.19
CA TYR A 139 1.96 -0.35 -13.47
C TYR A 139 2.12 -0.09 -14.98
N GLU A 140 3.06 -0.76 -15.66
CA GLU A 140 3.27 -0.66 -17.10
C GLU A 140 2.02 -1.12 -17.88
N ALA A 141 1.47 -2.29 -17.55
CA ALA A 141 0.27 -2.81 -18.19
C ALA A 141 -0.93 -1.85 -18.07
N MET A 142 -1.10 -1.19 -16.92
CA MET A 142 -2.15 -0.19 -16.72
C MET A 142 -1.95 1.05 -17.61
N HIS A 143 -0.71 1.47 -17.83
CA HIS A 143 -0.37 2.65 -18.64
C HIS A 143 -0.30 2.36 -20.15
N GLU A 144 -0.12 1.10 -20.55
CA GLU A 144 -0.26 0.67 -21.94
C GLU A 144 -1.73 0.65 -22.37
N ASN A 145 -2.62 0.10 -21.53
CA ASN A 145 -4.05 0.06 -21.83
C ASN A 145 -4.65 1.47 -21.97
N ASN A 146 -4.30 2.39 -21.07
CA ASN A 146 -4.78 3.79 -21.14
C ASN A 146 -4.31 4.51 -22.42
N ARG A 147 -3.12 4.19 -22.94
CA ARG A 147 -2.62 4.77 -24.20
C ARG A 147 -3.36 4.24 -25.41
N ASN A 148 -3.76 2.97 -25.40
CA ASN A 148 -4.53 2.38 -26.49
C ASN A 148 -5.98 2.94 -26.51
N ASP A 149 -6.59 3.12 -25.34
CA ASP A 149 -7.94 3.70 -25.21
C ASP A 149 -8.03 5.19 -25.64
N GLU A 150 -6.93 5.94 -25.59
CA GLU A 150 -6.84 7.33 -26.08
C GLU A 150 -6.61 7.44 -27.59
N VAL A 151 -6.02 6.40 -28.21
CA VAL A 151 -5.75 6.37 -29.66
C VAL A 151 -6.98 5.88 -30.44
N ASP A 152 -7.85 5.08 -29.82
CA ASP A 152 -9.11 4.57 -30.39
C ASP A 152 -10.33 5.51 -30.20
N ARG A 153 -10.12 6.75 -29.72
CA ARG A 153 -11.14 7.82 -29.60
C ARG A 153 -10.87 8.99 -30.53
#